data_AF-A0A090KH53-F1
#
_entry.id   AF-A0A090KH53-F1
#
_cell.length_a   1.000
_cell.length_b   1.000
_cell.length_c   1.000
_cell.angle_alpha   90.00
_cell.angle_beta   90.00
_cell.angle_gamma   90.00
#
_symmetry.space_group_name_H-M   'P 1'
#
loop_
_entity.id
_entity.type
_entity.pdbx_description
1 polymer ?
#
loop_
_entity_poly.entity_id
_entity_poly.type
_entity_poly.pdbx_seq_one_letter_code
_entity_poly.pdbx_strand_id
1 'polypeptide(L)'
;MRSVSILAKTGKALQLALAAAVAERGRSTNTRIAMKVEGLKGCFEKTQGVFYFARMCSKIRLHAQGKLPKDYQEGLGQGFDGRTCRYFGVRYEDVREQVLSGKTDVEVLDWCLANGRRLTEEEILIYNSFISKRGWHDDETGVLAEMITTFGVRDDGSVRTYFDLIEMDEGRWYPDIWRDAWR
;
A
#
# COMPACT_ATOMS: atom_id res chain seq x y z
N MET A 1 1.92 -29.35 -14.12
CA MET A 1 2.27 -28.86 -12.77
C MET A 1 3.39 -27.82 -12.87
N ARG A 2 3.07 -26.52 -13.07
CA ARG A 2 4.07 -25.43 -13.10
C ARG A 2 3.58 -24.12 -12.44
N SER A 3 2.54 -24.18 -11.60
CA SER A 3 1.85 -22.95 -11.12
C SER A 3 2.03 -22.65 -9.62
N VAL A 4 2.81 -23.43 -8.87
CA VAL A 4 3.03 -23.16 -7.43
C VAL A 4 4.23 -22.23 -7.17
N SER A 5 5.17 -22.10 -8.12
CA SER A 5 6.42 -21.36 -7.92
C SER A 5 6.33 -19.84 -8.13
N ILE A 6 5.24 -19.33 -8.69
CA ILE A 6 5.05 -17.89 -8.95
C ILE A 6 4.44 -17.19 -7.73
N LEU A 7 3.48 -17.82 -7.02
CA LEU A 7 2.86 -17.24 -5.82
C LEU A 7 3.86 -17.08 -4.65
N ALA A 8 4.79 -18.03 -4.48
CA ALA A 8 5.79 -17.97 -3.41
C ALA A 8 6.81 -16.82 -3.58
N LYS A 9 6.97 -16.28 -4.79
CA LYS A 9 7.87 -15.13 -5.03
C LYS A 9 7.20 -13.78 -4.74
N THR A 10 5.87 -13.69 -4.80
CA THR A 10 5.15 -12.42 -4.63
C THR A 10 4.89 -12.04 -3.18
N GLY A 11 4.74 -13.00 -2.26
CA GLY A 11 4.64 -12.72 -0.82
C GLY A 11 5.97 -12.29 -0.21
N LYS A 12 7.08 -12.89 -0.66
CA LYS A 12 8.44 -12.62 -0.15
C LYS A 12 8.90 -11.17 -0.34
N ALA A 13 8.41 -10.48 -1.38
CA ALA A 13 8.75 -9.07 -1.65
C ALA A 13 8.04 -8.08 -0.71
N LEU A 14 6.77 -8.34 -0.36
CA LEU A 14 6.06 -7.57 0.68
C LEU A 14 6.69 -7.84 2.05
N GLN A 15 7.06 -9.10 2.29
CA GLN A 15 7.73 -9.55 3.49
C GLN A 15 9.13 -8.93 3.63
N LEU A 16 9.92 -8.82 2.55
CA LEU A 16 11.27 -8.24 2.57
C LEU A 16 11.26 -6.72 2.78
N ALA A 17 10.41 -5.97 2.06
CA ALA A 17 10.36 -4.51 2.19
C ALA A 17 9.87 -4.07 3.59
N LEU A 18 8.93 -4.81 4.19
CA LEU A 18 8.46 -4.51 5.54
C LEU A 18 9.36 -5.13 6.63
N ALA A 19 10.00 -6.29 6.41
CA ALA A 19 10.94 -6.88 7.38
C ALA A 19 12.30 -6.18 7.42
N ALA A 20 12.78 -5.60 6.31
CA ALA A 20 14.00 -4.79 6.29
C ALA A 20 13.83 -3.50 7.11
N ALA A 21 12.66 -2.84 6.99
CA ALA A 21 12.26 -1.74 7.87
C ALA A 21 12.27 -2.15 9.35
N VAL A 22 12.06 -3.42 9.66
CA VAL A 22 11.95 -3.96 11.03
C VAL A 22 13.30 -4.32 11.64
N ALA A 23 14.23 -4.86 10.85
CA ALA A 23 15.54 -5.29 11.33
C ALA A 23 16.41 -4.13 11.87
N GLU A 24 16.21 -2.90 11.37
CA GLU A 24 16.86 -1.70 11.92
C GLU A 24 16.14 -1.14 13.18
N ARG A 25 14.86 -1.47 13.40
CA ARG A 25 13.96 -0.93 14.46
C ARG A 25 14.05 -1.62 15.83
N GLY A 26 14.65 -2.81 15.94
CA GLY A 26 14.74 -3.59 17.18
C GLY A 26 15.69 -3.08 18.28
N ARG A 27 16.24 -1.86 18.17
CA ARG A 27 17.27 -1.32 19.09
C ARG A 27 16.81 -0.19 20.03
N SER A 28 15.59 0.31 19.93
CA SER A 28 15.15 1.49 20.70
C SER A 28 13.96 1.20 21.61
N THR A 29 14.15 1.34 22.92
CA THR A 29 13.19 1.08 24.00
C THR A 29 12.33 2.31 24.37
N ASN A 30 12.11 3.25 23.45
CA ASN A 30 11.36 4.48 23.74
C ASN A 30 9.95 4.41 23.14
N THR A 31 8.95 4.94 23.87
CA THR A 31 7.53 5.02 23.47
C THR A 31 7.38 5.36 21.98
N ARG A 32 6.83 4.43 21.21
CA ARG A 32 6.85 4.44 19.74
C ARG A 32 5.95 5.57 19.22
N ILE A 33 6.54 6.57 18.56
CA ILE A 33 5.82 7.67 17.91
C ILE A 33 5.26 7.16 16.58
N ALA A 34 3.97 7.39 16.33
CA ALA A 34 3.33 7.07 15.05
C ALA A 34 4.14 7.66 13.87
N MET A 35 4.33 6.87 12.81
CA MET A 35 5.10 7.21 11.61
C MET A 35 4.30 8.12 10.67
N LYS A 36 3.82 9.25 11.18
CA LYS A 36 3.08 10.23 10.38
C LYS A 36 4.04 10.94 9.41
N VAL A 37 3.97 10.59 8.14
CA VAL A 37 4.70 11.28 7.06
C VAL A 37 3.81 12.36 6.45
N GLU A 38 4.20 13.62 6.58
CA GLU A 38 3.45 14.73 5.99
C GLU A 38 3.38 14.60 4.47
N GLY A 39 2.18 14.76 3.90
CA GLY A 39 1.93 14.62 2.46
C GLY A 39 1.75 13.19 1.95
N LEU A 40 1.97 12.16 2.79
CA LEU A 40 1.70 10.77 2.41
C LEU A 40 0.20 10.48 2.55
N LYS A 41 -0.44 10.04 1.47
CA LYS A 41 -1.88 9.77 1.46
C LYS A 41 -2.24 8.45 2.13
N GLY A 42 -3.48 8.36 2.62
CA GLY A 42 -4.04 7.15 3.22
C GLY A 42 -4.26 6.04 2.20
N CYS A 43 -4.26 4.80 2.67
CA CYS A 43 -4.60 3.62 1.88
C CYS A 43 -6.04 3.66 1.35
N PHE A 44 -6.98 4.20 2.13
CA PHE A 44 -8.39 4.33 1.75
C PHE A 44 -8.70 5.60 0.94
N GLU A 45 -7.72 6.49 0.72
CA GLU A 45 -7.93 7.71 -0.07
C GLU A 45 -8.21 7.34 -1.55
N LYS A 46 -9.32 7.86 -2.08
CA LYS A 46 -9.80 7.53 -3.44
C LYS A 46 -9.24 8.51 -4.47
N THR A 47 -8.83 7.97 -5.62
CA THR A 47 -8.69 8.73 -6.87
C THR A 47 -9.73 8.20 -7.87
N GLN A 48 -10.74 8.99 -8.21
CA GLN A 48 -11.89 8.55 -9.02
C GLN A 48 -12.46 7.16 -8.60
N GLY A 49 -12.63 6.96 -7.29
CA GLY A 49 -13.14 5.70 -6.74
C GLY A 49 -12.09 4.61 -6.51
N VAL A 50 -10.86 4.75 -6.99
CA VAL A 50 -9.78 3.76 -6.82
C VAL A 50 -9.03 3.99 -5.50
N PHE A 51 -9.04 3.01 -4.59
CA PHE A 51 -8.25 3.05 -3.36
C PHE A 51 -6.74 2.95 -3.64
N TYR A 52 -5.93 3.45 -2.71
CA TYR A 52 -4.47 3.36 -2.71
C TYR A 52 -3.75 4.14 -3.82
N PHE A 53 -4.42 4.54 -4.90
CA PHE A 53 -3.77 5.19 -6.04
C PHE A 53 -3.10 6.51 -5.65
N ALA A 54 -3.82 7.39 -4.94
CA ALA A 54 -3.27 8.64 -4.39
C ALA A 54 -2.06 8.38 -3.47
N ARG A 55 -2.09 7.28 -2.70
CA ARG A 55 -0.99 6.87 -1.83
C ARG A 55 0.25 6.50 -2.65
N MET A 56 0.11 5.66 -3.67
CA MET A 56 1.23 5.32 -4.57
C MET A 56 1.85 6.59 -5.20
N CYS A 57 1.02 7.49 -5.71
CA CYS A 57 1.50 8.75 -6.30
C CYS A 57 2.21 9.64 -5.27
N SER A 58 1.66 9.79 -4.05
CA SER A 58 2.33 10.57 -2.99
C SER A 58 3.64 9.95 -2.52
N LYS A 59 3.78 8.62 -2.45
CA LYS A 59 5.05 7.94 -2.18
C LYS A 59 6.12 8.32 -3.22
N ILE A 60 5.76 8.31 -4.50
CA ILE A 60 6.66 8.70 -5.59
C ILE A 60 7.12 10.16 -5.42
N ARG A 61 6.19 11.08 -5.15
CA ARG A 61 6.51 12.51 -4.96
C ARG A 61 7.40 12.73 -3.74
N LEU A 62 7.09 12.09 -2.61
CA LEU A 62 7.88 12.21 -1.38
C LEU A 62 9.28 11.61 -1.54
N HIS A 63 9.41 10.50 -2.26
CA HIS A 63 10.72 9.91 -2.57
C HIS A 63 11.55 10.88 -3.41
N ALA A 64 10.98 11.47 -4.46
CA ALA A 64 11.71 12.43 -5.29
C ALA A 64 12.15 13.69 -4.52
N GLN A 65 11.44 14.04 -3.46
CA GLN A 65 11.79 15.16 -2.57
C GLN A 65 12.76 14.77 -1.44
N GLY A 66 13.17 13.49 -1.34
CA GLY A 66 13.99 13.00 -0.22
C GLY A 66 13.25 13.00 1.14
N LYS A 67 11.92 13.10 1.12
CA LYS A 67 11.07 13.17 2.33
C LYS A 67 10.42 11.84 2.70
N LEU A 68 10.52 10.83 1.83
CA LEU A 68 10.00 9.50 2.12
C LEU A 68 10.99 8.75 3.03
N PRO A 69 10.58 8.26 4.21
CA PRO A 69 11.47 7.53 5.11
C PRO A 69 12.07 6.29 4.44
N LYS A 70 13.32 5.94 4.80
CA LYS A 70 14.10 4.85 4.20
C LYS A 70 13.33 3.53 4.14
N ASP A 71 12.61 3.21 5.21
CA ASP A 71 11.79 2.00 5.37
C ASP A 71 10.72 1.81 4.28
N TYR A 72 10.31 2.88 3.60
CA TYR A 72 9.32 2.81 2.51
C TYR A 72 9.97 2.62 1.13
N GLN A 73 11.27 2.91 1.01
CA GLN A 73 11.95 3.04 -0.29
C GLN A 73 12.18 1.67 -0.94
N GLU A 74 12.55 0.65 -0.17
CA GLU A 74 12.77 -0.71 -0.68
C GLU A 74 11.50 -1.33 -1.29
N GLY A 75 10.33 -0.91 -0.83
CA GLY A 75 9.03 -1.39 -1.30
C GLY A 75 8.43 -0.62 -2.49
N LEU A 76 9.10 0.41 -3.01
CA LEU A 76 8.56 1.19 -4.14
C LEU A 76 8.42 0.35 -5.40
N GLY A 77 7.25 0.41 -6.03
CA GLY A 77 6.91 -0.42 -7.20
C GLY A 77 6.67 -1.89 -6.88
N GLN A 78 6.80 -2.29 -5.61
CA GLN A 78 6.55 -3.64 -5.13
C GLN A 78 5.28 -3.66 -4.27
N GLY A 79 4.93 -4.84 -3.73
CA GLY A 79 3.78 -4.98 -2.83
C GLY A 79 2.50 -4.39 -3.43
N PHE A 80 1.89 -3.43 -2.72
CA PHE A 80 0.70 -2.73 -3.18
C PHE A 80 0.92 -1.86 -4.42
N ASP A 81 2.03 -1.11 -4.54
CA ASP A 81 2.34 -0.32 -5.74
C ASP A 81 2.39 -1.22 -6.98
N GLY A 82 3.12 -2.34 -6.87
CA GLY A 82 3.25 -3.30 -7.96
C GLY A 82 1.95 -4.03 -8.28
N ARG A 83 1.14 -4.39 -7.27
CA ARG A 83 -0.18 -4.99 -7.48
C ARG A 83 -1.12 -4.01 -8.18
N THR A 84 -1.09 -2.74 -7.79
CA THR A 84 -1.83 -1.64 -8.43
C THR A 84 -1.44 -1.55 -9.91
N CYS A 85 -0.15 -1.35 -10.22
CA CYS A 85 0.33 -1.21 -11.60
C CYS A 85 -0.01 -2.44 -12.47
N ARG A 86 0.16 -3.66 -11.94
CA ARG A 86 -0.21 -4.89 -12.66
C ARG A 86 -1.71 -4.99 -12.93
N TYR A 87 -2.56 -4.55 -12.01
CA TYR A 87 -4.01 -4.56 -12.22
C TYR A 87 -4.44 -3.60 -13.32
N PHE A 88 -3.79 -2.43 -13.38
CA PHE A 88 -3.95 -1.43 -14.45
C PHE A 88 -3.23 -1.82 -15.76
N GLY A 89 -2.38 -2.85 -15.78
CA GLY A 89 -1.64 -3.25 -16.99
C GLY A 89 -0.54 -2.28 -17.40
N VAL A 90 0.05 -1.54 -16.46
CA VAL A 90 1.13 -0.56 -16.70
C VAL A 90 2.38 -0.91 -15.89
N ARG A 91 3.55 -0.39 -16.27
CA ARG A 91 4.77 -0.51 -15.47
C ARG A 91 4.82 0.59 -14.42
N TYR A 92 5.40 0.29 -13.25
CA TYR A 92 5.54 1.27 -12.18
C TYR A 92 6.43 2.45 -12.59
N GLU A 93 7.47 2.18 -13.38
CA GLU A 93 8.42 3.18 -13.86
C GLU A 93 7.72 4.23 -14.74
N ASP A 94 6.78 3.81 -15.58
CA ASP A 94 6.03 4.72 -16.45
C ASP A 94 5.04 5.58 -15.64
N VAL A 95 4.38 4.99 -14.64
CA VAL A 95 3.53 5.72 -13.68
C VAL A 95 4.36 6.74 -12.90
N ARG A 96 5.55 6.34 -12.45
CA ARG A 96 6.49 7.24 -11.77
C ARG A 96 6.86 8.42 -12.65
N GLU A 97 7.16 8.21 -13.93
CA GLU A 97 7.43 9.31 -14.87
C GLU A 97 6.25 10.27 -15.00
N GLN A 98 5.01 9.76 -15.09
CA GLN A 98 3.82 10.61 -15.12
C GLN A 98 3.68 11.47 -13.86
N VAL A 99 3.88 10.87 -12.69
CA VAL A 99 3.83 11.58 -11.40
C VAL A 99 4.92 12.65 -11.32
N LEU A 100 6.14 12.34 -11.76
CA LEU A 100 7.27 13.26 -11.72
C LEU A 100 7.19 14.35 -12.80
N SER A 101 6.36 14.17 -13.83
CA SER A 101 6.06 15.23 -14.80
C SER A 101 5.11 16.31 -14.25
N GLY A 102 4.77 16.27 -12.95
CA GLY A 102 3.92 17.26 -12.30
C GLY A 102 2.41 17.03 -12.42
N LYS A 103 1.98 15.88 -12.97
CA LYS A 103 0.55 15.54 -13.09
C LYS A 103 -0.11 15.32 -11.73
N THR A 104 -1.37 15.70 -11.65
CA THR A 104 -2.28 15.39 -10.54
C THR A 104 -2.58 13.89 -10.48
N ASP A 105 -3.07 13.39 -9.34
CA ASP A 105 -3.42 11.96 -9.20
C ASP A 105 -4.48 11.53 -10.21
N VAL A 106 -5.44 12.42 -10.52
CA VAL A 106 -6.47 12.19 -11.53
C VAL A 106 -5.85 12.03 -12.92
N GLU A 107 -4.98 12.94 -13.34
CA GLU A 107 -4.33 12.87 -14.66
C GLU A 107 -3.43 11.63 -14.80
N VAL A 108 -2.76 11.22 -13.73
CA VAL A 108 -1.96 9.99 -13.72
C VAL A 108 -2.86 8.76 -13.82
N LEU A 109 -4.01 8.75 -13.13
CA LEU A 109 -4.98 7.64 -13.22
C LEU A 109 -5.58 7.55 -14.62
N ASP A 110 -6.01 8.67 -15.19
CA ASP A 110 -6.53 8.74 -16.56
C ASP A 110 -5.51 8.21 -17.56
N TRP A 111 -4.23 8.57 -17.39
CA TRP A 111 -3.15 8.02 -18.20
C TRP A 111 -3.01 6.50 -18.05
N CYS A 112 -3.10 5.96 -16.83
CA CYS A 112 -3.04 4.51 -16.59
C CYS A 112 -4.21 3.78 -17.28
N LEU A 113 -5.42 4.34 -17.19
CA LEU A 113 -6.63 3.78 -17.82
C LEU A 113 -6.58 3.85 -19.35
N ALA A 114 -5.90 4.85 -19.91
CA ALA A 114 -5.74 5.03 -21.35
C ALA A 114 -4.61 4.17 -21.96
N ASN A 115 -3.52 3.95 -21.22
CA ASN A 115 -2.32 3.27 -21.73
C ASN A 115 -2.17 1.83 -21.23
N GLY A 116 -2.99 1.41 -20.28
CA GLY A 116 -3.08 0.03 -19.81
C GLY A 116 -4.48 -0.52 -20.03
N ARG A 117 -5.15 -0.84 -18.94
CA ARG A 117 -6.51 -1.39 -18.92
C ARG A 117 -7.50 -0.31 -18.48
N ARG A 118 -8.50 -0.06 -19.32
CA ARG A 118 -9.69 0.69 -18.92
C ARG A 118 -10.52 -0.17 -17.97
N LEU A 119 -10.81 0.35 -16.79
CA LEU A 119 -11.62 -0.32 -15.78
C LEU A 119 -13.08 0.15 -15.84
N THR A 120 -13.98 -0.80 -15.74
CA THR A 120 -15.40 -0.60 -15.44
C THR A 120 -15.60 -0.38 -13.93
N GLU A 121 -16.79 0.09 -13.55
CA GLU A 121 -17.15 0.25 -12.12
C GLU A 121 -17.04 -1.07 -11.34
N GLU A 122 -17.44 -2.20 -11.95
CA GLU A 122 -17.33 -3.53 -11.34
C GLU A 122 -15.86 -3.94 -11.16
N GLU A 123 -14.99 -3.64 -12.12
CA GLU A 123 -13.57 -3.92 -11.99
C GLU A 123 -12.88 -3.04 -10.94
N ILE A 124 -13.33 -1.79 -10.75
CA ILE A 124 -12.90 -0.94 -9.64
C ILE A 124 -13.39 -1.53 -8.30
N LEU A 125 -14.63 -2.01 -8.22
CA LEU A 125 -15.18 -2.69 -7.04
C LEU A 125 -14.35 -3.93 -6.68
N ILE A 126 -14.02 -4.77 -7.66
CA ILE A 126 -13.20 -5.98 -7.47
C ILE A 126 -11.80 -5.59 -6.99
N TYR A 127 -11.17 -4.59 -7.62
CA TYR A 127 -9.86 -4.08 -7.20
C TYR A 127 -9.88 -3.56 -5.76
N ASN A 128 -10.83 -2.69 -5.42
CA ASN A 128 -10.96 -2.11 -4.09
C ASN A 128 -11.21 -3.20 -3.04
N SER A 129 -12.05 -4.19 -3.37
CA SER A 129 -12.34 -5.33 -2.49
C SER A 129 -11.11 -6.19 -2.25
N PHE A 130 -10.30 -6.42 -3.27
CA PHE A 130 -9.05 -7.16 -3.16
C PHE A 130 -8.00 -6.38 -2.37
N ILE A 131 -7.70 -5.14 -2.77
CA ILE A 131 -6.56 -4.37 -2.26
C ILE A 131 -6.74 -4.02 -0.78
N SER A 132 -7.96 -3.66 -0.37
CA SER A 132 -8.26 -3.24 1.00
C SER A 132 -8.37 -4.39 2.00
N LYS A 133 -8.53 -5.63 1.52
CA LYS A 133 -8.68 -6.82 2.38
C LYS A 133 -7.44 -7.70 2.43
N ARG A 134 -6.31 -7.26 1.83
CA ARG A 134 -5.06 -8.02 1.91
C ARG A 134 -4.63 -8.22 3.36
N GLY A 135 -4.28 -9.47 3.68
CA GLY A 135 -3.98 -9.95 5.03
C GLY A 135 -5.18 -10.57 5.75
N TRP A 136 -6.41 -10.43 5.24
CA TRP A 136 -7.62 -10.97 5.87
C TRP A 136 -8.14 -12.22 5.16
N HIS A 137 -8.06 -13.38 5.82
CA HIS A 137 -8.41 -14.69 5.26
C HIS A 137 -7.76 -14.96 3.90
N ASP A 138 -6.47 -14.63 3.79
CA ASP A 138 -5.70 -14.87 2.59
C ASP A 138 -4.31 -15.44 2.89
N ASP A 139 -3.50 -15.60 1.85
CA ASP A 139 -2.16 -16.16 1.90
C ASP A 139 -1.16 -15.34 2.73
N GLU A 140 -1.52 -14.13 3.19
CA GLU A 140 -0.67 -13.27 4.01
C GLU A 140 -1.18 -13.14 5.46
N THR A 141 -2.27 -13.82 5.85
CA THR A 141 -2.85 -13.67 7.19
C THR A 141 -1.86 -13.99 8.32
N GLY A 142 -1.04 -15.03 8.17
CA GLY A 142 0.02 -15.35 9.15
C GLY A 142 1.10 -14.26 9.21
N VAL A 143 1.49 -13.72 8.06
CA VAL A 143 2.49 -12.65 7.95
C VAL A 143 1.98 -11.35 8.57
N LEU A 144 0.70 -11.01 8.37
CA LEU A 144 0.08 -9.85 9.01
C LEU A 144 0.13 -9.95 10.54
N ALA A 145 -0.15 -11.12 11.11
CA ALA A 145 -0.08 -11.31 12.57
C ALA A 145 1.34 -11.05 13.11
N GLU A 146 2.38 -11.57 12.45
CA GLU A 146 3.78 -11.28 12.80
C GLU A 146 4.09 -9.78 12.67
N MET A 147 3.54 -9.12 11.65
CA MET A 147 3.74 -7.70 11.41
C MET A 147 3.04 -6.81 12.45
N ILE A 148 1.85 -7.18 12.95
CA ILE A 148 1.18 -6.47 14.05
C ILE A 148 2.07 -6.41 15.28
N THR A 149 2.60 -7.57 15.72
CA THR A 149 3.54 -7.65 16.85
C THR A 149 4.77 -6.80 16.60
N THR A 150 5.32 -6.89 15.40
CA THR A 150 6.54 -6.21 14.99
C THR A 150 6.39 -4.68 14.94
N PHE A 151 5.25 -4.19 14.45
CA PHE A 151 4.90 -2.77 14.39
C PHE A 151 4.46 -2.25 15.75
N GLY A 152 4.19 -3.13 16.72
CA GLY A 152 3.86 -2.75 18.09
C GLY A 152 2.61 -1.89 18.18
N VAL A 153 1.71 -2.03 17.19
CA VAL A 153 0.38 -1.45 17.24
C VAL A 153 -0.49 -2.29 18.18
N ARG A 154 -1.67 -1.77 18.56
CA ARG A 154 -2.57 -2.50 19.46
C ARG A 154 -2.98 -3.84 18.82
N ASP A 155 -2.80 -4.92 19.58
CA ASP A 155 -3.20 -6.26 19.18
C ASP A 155 -4.47 -6.67 19.95
N ASP A 156 -5.58 -6.02 19.62
CA ASP A 156 -6.91 -6.25 20.22
C ASP A 156 -7.93 -6.79 19.20
N GLY A 157 -7.45 -7.26 18.04
CA GLY A 157 -8.29 -7.72 16.93
C GLY A 157 -8.91 -6.59 16.08
N SER A 158 -8.56 -5.33 16.33
CA SER A 158 -8.99 -4.19 15.48
C SER A 158 -8.22 -4.10 14.16
N VAL A 159 -6.97 -4.56 14.11
CA VAL A 159 -6.18 -4.67 12.88
C VAL A 159 -6.49 -6.00 12.20
N ARG A 160 -7.15 -5.96 11.04
CA ARG A 160 -7.54 -7.17 10.28
C ARG A 160 -6.90 -7.25 8.91
N THR A 161 -6.45 -6.11 8.40
CA THR A 161 -5.86 -5.95 7.08
C THR A 161 -4.54 -5.17 7.18
N TYR A 162 -3.73 -5.23 6.12
CA TYR A 162 -2.58 -4.34 6.01
C TYR A 162 -2.98 -2.87 5.96
N PHE A 163 -4.17 -2.54 5.44
CA PHE A 163 -4.65 -1.15 5.45
C PHE A 163 -4.90 -0.71 6.90
N ASP A 164 -5.53 -1.53 7.74
CA ASP A 164 -5.69 -1.21 9.17
C ASP A 164 -4.34 -0.98 9.85
N LEU A 165 -3.37 -1.86 9.61
CA LEU A 165 -2.03 -1.76 10.17
C LEU A 165 -1.35 -0.45 9.77
N ILE A 166 -1.36 -0.11 8.48
CA ILE A 166 -0.73 1.09 7.93
C ILE A 166 -1.42 2.35 8.45
N GLU A 167 -2.76 2.40 8.42
CA GLU A 167 -3.49 3.56 8.90
C GLU A 167 -3.28 3.77 10.40
N MET A 168 -3.09 2.69 11.17
CA MET A 168 -2.84 2.77 12.60
C MET A 168 -1.43 3.23 12.91
N ASP A 169 -0.42 2.64 12.27
CA ASP A 169 0.99 3.04 12.40
C ASP A 169 1.22 4.51 12.03
N GLU A 170 0.49 5.00 11.03
CA GLU A 170 0.60 6.38 10.54
C GLU A 170 -0.39 7.35 11.21
N GLY A 171 -1.12 6.90 12.24
CA GLY A 171 -1.94 7.74 13.11
C GLY A 171 -3.20 8.31 12.47
N ARG A 172 -3.78 7.62 11.47
CA ARG A 172 -5.02 7.99 10.77
C ARG A 172 -6.20 7.05 11.05
N TRP A 173 -5.95 5.91 11.67
CA TRP A 173 -6.94 4.87 11.89
C TRP A 173 -8.03 5.26 12.89
N TYR A 174 -9.26 4.84 12.59
CA TYR A 174 -10.41 4.78 13.51
C TYR A 174 -11.29 3.57 13.13
N PRO A 175 -12.13 3.04 14.06
CA PRO A 175 -12.79 1.74 13.90
C PRO A 175 -13.63 1.55 12.62
N ASP A 176 -14.20 2.63 12.08
CA ASP A 176 -15.09 2.59 10.90
C ASP A 176 -14.44 3.15 9.63
N ILE A 177 -13.12 3.38 9.60
CA ILE A 177 -12.43 3.97 8.44
C ILE A 177 -12.71 3.21 7.14
N TRP A 178 -12.71 1.88 7.19
CA TRP A 178 -13.02 1.06 6.03
C TRP A 178 -14.48 1.25 5.59
N ARG A 179 -15.43 1.33 6.53
CA ARG A 179 -16.86 1.49 6.24
C ARG A 179 -17.14 2.84 5.61
N ASP A 180 -16.54 3.89 6.15
CA ASP A 180 -16.66 5.24 5.62
C ASP A 180 -15.99 5.37 4.24
N ALA A 181 -14.88 4.66 4.02
CA ALA A 181 -14.25 4.60 2.70
C ALA A 181 -15.14 3.91 1.64
N TRP A 182 -16.10 3.07 2.01
CA TRP A 182 -17.03 2.44 1.05
C TRP A 182 -18.28 3.29 0.74
N ARG A 183 -18.51 4.38 1.47
CA ARG A 183 -19.54 5.37 1.16
C ARG A 183 -19.11 6.26 0.00
#